data_AF-A0A2T2UKG2-F1
#
_entry.id   AF-A0A2T2UKG2-F1
#
_cell.length_a   1.000
_cell.length_b   1.000
_cell.length_c   1.000
_cell.angle_alpha   90.00
_cell.angle_beta   90.00
_cell.angle_gamma   90.00
#
_symmetry.space_group_name_H-M   'P 1'
#
loop_
_entity.id
_entity.type
_entity.pdbx_description
1 polymer ?
#
loop_
_entity_poly.entity_id
_entity_poly.type
_entity_poly.pdbx_seq_one_letter_code
_entity_poly.pdbx_strand_id
1 'polypeptide(L)'
;MSTFADLLEYLRIYRRYLGRRMYLIFGLTVATAVAQVFGITLLLPLLRASQSGGDPEEMGWAEQVLHDLLTWMGIADSMVAILVFIAVTFVAKGALQFAKGGYQGYLQAQLLRELKTKLFDAYTGMDYRYYIR
;
A
#
# COMPACT_ATOMS: atom_id res chain seq x y z
N MET A 1 21.78 -10.21 18.47
CA MET A 1 21.26 -9.31 17.41
C MET A 1 19.76 -9.50 17.35
N SER A 2 18.99 -8.63 18.01
CA SER A 2 17.53 -8.74 18.08
C SER A 2 16.93 -7.88 16.97
N THR A 3 16.61 -8.50 15.84
CA THR A 3 16.09 -7.88 14.61
C THR A 3 14.87 -6.96 14.85
N PHE A 4 14.06 -7.28 15.86
CA PHE A 4 12.90 -6.47 16.27
C PHE A 4 13.26 -5.14 16.94
N ALA A 5 14.35 -5.09 17.71
CA ALA A 5 14.81 -3.88 18.37
C ALA A 5 15.36 -2.88 17.34
N ASP A 6 16.15 -3.38 16.38
CA ASP A 6 16.70 -2.57 15.29
C ASP A 6 15.57 -1.97 14.44
N LEU A 7 14.53 -2.74 14.14
CA LEU A 7 13.38 -2.28 13.35
C LEU A 7 12.62 -1.14 14.06
N LEU A 8 12.45 -1.22 15.38
CA LEU A 8 11.88 -0.14 16.18
C LEU A 8 12.78 1.09 16.25
N GLU A 9 14.09 0.91 16.29
CA GLU A 9 15.06 2.01 16.28
C GLU A 9 15.08 2.75 14.95
N TYR A 10 15.10 2.04 13.82
CA TYR A 10 14.96 2.63 12.48
C TYR A 10 13.65 3.41 12.36
N LEU A 11 12.54 2.86 12.85
CA LEU A 11 11.25 3.52 12.83
C LEU A 11 11.24 4.79 13.69
N ARG A 12 11.98 4.79 14.81
CA ARG A 12 12.18 5.97 15.67
C ARG A 12 13.02 7.04 15.00
N ILE A 13 14.07 6.66 14.26
CA ILE A 13 14.90 7.57 13.46
C ILE A 13 14.05 8.21 12.36
N TYR A 14 13.34 7.42 11.57
CA TYR A 14 12.44 7.94 10.52
C TYR A 14 11.34 8.85 11.11
N ARG A 15 10.80 8.52 12.28
CA ARG A 15 9.82 9.37 12.99
C ARG A 15 10.38 10.74 13.36
N ARG A 16 11.66 10.83 13.72
CA ARG A 16 12.31 12.09 14.11
C ARG A 16 12.45 13.07 12.93
N TYR A 17 12.62 12.56 11.71
CA TYR A 17 12.80 13.39 10.51
C TYR A 17 11.50 13.59 9.70
N LEU A 18 10.59 12.62 9.63
CA LEU A 18 9.36 12.71 8.83
C LEU A 18 8.10 13.15 9.60
N GLY A 19 8.10 13.08 10.94
CA GLY A 19 6.97 13.51 11.77
C GLY A 19 5.62 12.83 11.41
N ARG A 20 4.52 13.60 11.39
CA ARG A 20 3.15 13.10 11.11
C ARG A 20 2.96 12.51 9.70
N ARG A 21 3.83 12.87 8.75
CA ARG A 21 3.76 12.43 7.35
C ARG A 21 4.00 10.93 7.19
N MET A 22 4.72 10.31 8.13
CA MET A 22 4.96 8.87 8.13
C MET A 22 3.68 8.04 8.35
N TYR A 23 2.73 8.55 9.15
CA TYR A 23 1.45 7.85 9.37
C TYR A 23 0.59 7.83 8.10
N LEU A 24 0.70 8.84 7.24
CA LEU A 24 -0.01 8.87 5.95
C LEU A 24 0.54 7.82 4.98
N ILE A 25 1.87 7.68 4.85
CA ILE A 25 2.46 6.58 4.06
C ILE A 25 2.02 5.23 4.63
N PHE A 26 2.04 5.08 5.95
CA PHE A 26 1.66 3.83 6.59
C PHE A 26 0.20 3.48 6.27
N GLY A 27 -0.72 4.45 6.42
CA GLY A 27 -2.13 4.29 6.05
C GLY A 27 -2.31 3.95 4.57
N LEU A 28 -1.63 4.67 3.66
CA LEU A 28 -1.64 4.37 2.22
C LEU A 28 -1.11 2.97 1.92
N THR A 29 -0.08 2.51 2.63
CA THR A 29 0.52 1.18 2.44
C THR A 29 -0.43 0.08 2.88
N VAL A 30 -1.06 0.23 4.05
CA VAL A 30 -2.07 -0.71 4.54
C VAL A 30 -3.28 -0.73 3.60
N ALA A 31 -3.80 0.42 3.21
CA ALA A 31 -4.92 0.52 2.27
C ALA A 31 -4.60 -0.13 0.91
N THR A 32 -3.39 0.08 0.40
CA THR A 32 -2.94 -0.57 -0.84
C THR A 32 -2.86 -2.10 -0.67
N ALA A 33 -2.35 -2.59 0.46
CA ALA A 33 -2.26 -4.02 0.73
C ALA A 33 -3.65 -4.67 0.79
N VAL A 34 -4.60 -4.04 1.47
CA VAL A 34 -6.01 -4.48 1.51
C VAL A 34 -6.63 -4.48 0.12
N ALA A 35 -6.47 -3.39 -0.64
CA ALA A 35 -6.96 -3.31 -2.02
C ALA A 35 -6.31 -4.37 -2.93
N GLN A 36 -5.08 -4.79 -2.63
CA GLN A 36 -4.40 -5.83 -3.38
C GLN A 36 -4.97 -7.22 -3.10
N VAL A 37 -5.24 -7.55 -1.83
CA VAL A 37 -5.93 -8.79 -1.46
C VAL A 37 -7.32 -8.81 -2.09
N PHE A 38 -8.07 -7.71 -1.96
CA PHE A 38 -9.41 -7.57 -2.53
C PHE A 38 -9.43 -7.75 -4.06
N GLY A 39 -8.46 -7.15 -4.77
CA GLY A 39 -8.35 -7.31 -6.22
C GLY A 39 -8.04 -8.75 -6.67
N ILE A 40 -7.33 -9.54 -5.85
CA ILE A 40 -7.07 -10.96 -6.16
C ILE A 40 -8.33 -11.79 -5.90
N THR A 41 -9.03 -11.55 -4.78
CA THR A 41 -10.27 -12.27 -4.46
C THR A 41 -11.38 -12.02 -5.48
N LEU A 42 -11.39 -10.86 -6.14
CA LEU A 42 -12.33 -10.53 -7.22
C LEU A 42 -12.14 -11.36 -8.50
N LEU A 43 -11.04 -12.11 -8.64
CA LEU A 43 -10.89 -13.07 -9.73
C LEU A 43 -11.76 -14.32 -9.52
N LEU A 44 -12.08 -14.68 -8.27
CA LEU A 44 -12.88 -15.88 -7.96
C LEU A 44 -14.32 -15.77 -8.51
N PRO A 45 -15.08 -14.68 -8.27
CA PRO A 45 -16.40 -14.50 -8.89
C PRO A 45 -16.37 -14.53 -10.41
N LEU A 46 -15.32 -14.00 -11.04
CA LEU A 46 -15.18 -14.00 -12.50
C LEU A 46 -15.03 -15.42 -13.06
N LEU A 47 -14.21 -16.25 -12.41
CA LEU A 47 -14.03 -17.66 -12.79
C LEU A 47 -15.35 -18.44 -12.66
N ARG A 48 -16.08 -18.22 -11.56
CA ARG A 48 -17.41 -18.81 -11.34
C ARG A 48 -18.44 -18.34 -12.36
N ALA A 49 -18.53 -17.04 -12.61
CA ALA A 49 -19.49 -16.51 -13.57
C ALA A 49 -19.21 -17.06 -14.98
N SER A 50 -17.94 -17.30 -15.33
CA SER A 50 -17.53 -17.92 -16.59
C SER A 50 -17.87 -19.42 -16.66
N GLN A 51 -17.79 -20.12 -15.52
CA GLN A 51 -18.25 -21.50 -15.40
C GLN A 51 -19.77 -21.53 -15.23
N SER A 52 -20.49 -21.59 -16.35
CA SER A 52 -21.95 -21.67 -16.37
C SER A 52 -22.46 -22.86 -15.52
N GLY A 53 -22.84 -22.61 -14.25
CA GLY A 53 -23.52 -23.60 -13.40
C GLY A 53 -22.80 -24.07 -12.14
N GLY A 54 -21.89 -23.29 -11.53
CA GLY A 54 -21.32 -23.67 -10.22
C GLY A 54 -22.38 -23.66 -9.09
N ASP A 55 -22.60 -24.80 -8.44
CA ASP A 55 -23.60 -24.98 -7.39
C ASP A 55 -23.42 -24.01 -6.20
N PRO A 56 -24.51 -23.52 -5.58
CA PRO A 56 -24.45 -22.63 -4.41
C PRO A 56 -23.78 -23.26 -3.18
N GLU A 57 -23.79 -24.59 -3.08
CA GLU A 57 -23.31 -25.32 -1.90
C GLU A 57 -21.77 -25.34 -1.77
N GLU A 58 -21.02 -25.05 -2.85
CA GLU A 58 -19.55 -24.99 -2.84
C GLU A 58 -18.98 -23.57 -2.64
N MET A 59 -19.80 -22.60 -2.19
CA MET A 59 -19.30 -21.23 -1.99
C MET A 59 -18.37 -21.13 -0.79
N GLY A 60 -17.09 -20.81 -1.05
CA GLY A 60 -16.14 -20.47 0.02
C GLY A 60 -16.50 -19.18 0.75
N TRP A 61 -16.00 -18.99 1.97
CA TRP A 61 -16.30 -17.81 2.79
C TRP A 61 -16.00 -16.47 2.09
N ALA A 62 -14.92 -16.41 1.29
CA ALA A 62 -14.56 -15.22 0.53
C ALA A 62 -15.52 -14.93 -0.62
N GLU A 63 -16.09 -15.98 -1.23
CA GLU A 63 -17.08 -15.87 -2.30
C GLU A 63 -18.43 -15.42 -1.74
N GLN A 64 -18.84 -15.97 -0.58
CA GLN A 64 -20.06 -15.54 0.12
C GLN A 64 -20.02 -14.05 0.46
N VAL A 65 -18.91 -13.58 1.06
CA VAL A 65 -18.76 -12.15 1.41
C VAL A 65 -18.81 -11.26 0.16
N LEU A 66 -18.22 -11.69 -0.96
CA LEU A 66 -18.27 -10.94 -2.22
C LEU A 66 -19.66 -10.98 -2.85
N HIS A 67 -20.35 -12.13 -2.81
CA HIS A 67 -21.71 -12.28 -3.31
C HIS A 67 -22.69 -11.42 -2.49
N ASP A 68 -22.55 -11.38 -1.17
CA ASP A 68 -23.32 -10.50 -0.28
C ASP A 68 -23.08 -9.01 -0.59
N LEU A 69 -21.84 -8.63 -0.88
CA LEU A 69 -21.50 -7.27 -1.32
C LEU A 69 -22.13 -6.93 -2.68
N LEU A 70 -22.08 -7.87 -3.64
CA LEU A 70 -22.63 -7.69 -4.98
C LEU A 70 -24.17 -7.66 -4.97
N THR A 71 -24.81 -8.48 -4.16
CA THR A 71 -26.27 -8.49 -3.96
C THR A 71 -26.73 -7.24 -3.23
N TRP A 72 -25.98 -6.77 -2.23
CA TRP A 72 -26.24 -5.49 -1.57
C TRP A 72 -26.16 -4.30 -2.54
N MET A 73 -25.23 -4.35 -3.50
CA MET A 73 -25.15 -3.36 -4.59
C MET A 73 -26.19 -3.57 -5.70
N GLY A 74 -26.93 -4.68 -5.71
CA GLY A 74 -27.93 -5.02 -6.75
C GLY A 74 -27.34 -5.46 -8.09
N ILE A 75 -26.09 -5.94 -8.10
CA ILE A 75 -25.30 -6.21 -9.31
C ILE A 75 -25.08 -7.71 -9.55
N ALA A 76 -25.45 -8.56 -8.59
CA ALA A 76 -25.07 -9.98 -8.55
C ALA A 76 -25.52 -10.82 -9.76
N ASP A 77 -26.66 -10.49 -10.39
CA ASP A 77 -27.22 -11.32 -11.47
C ASP A 77 -26.64 -11.04 -12.86
N SER A 78 -25.85 -9.97 -13.03
CA SER A 78 -25.33 -9.56 -14.34
C SER A 78 -23.82 -9.69 -14.42
N MET A 79 -23.37 -10.65 -15.24
CA MET A 79 -21.95 -10.83 -15.61
C MET A 79 -21.28 -9.52 -16.04
N VAL A 80 -21.94 -8.75 -16.90
CA VAL A 80 -21.40 -7.49 -17.43
C VAL A 80 -21.16 -6.49 -16.29
N ALA A 81 -22.07 -6.44 -15.33
CA ALA A 81 -21.99 -5.50 -14.23
C ALA A 81 -20.93 -5.92 -13.19
N ILE A 82 -20.72 -7.23 -12.96
CA ILE A 82 -19.57 -7.74 -12.19
C ILE A 82 -18.25 -7.34 -12.87
N LEU A 83 -18.13 -7.50 -14.19
CA LEU A 83 -16.93 -7.11 -14.94
C LEU A 83 -16.63 -5.60 -14.82
N VAL A 84 -17.64 -4.75 -14.93
CA VAL A 84 -17.50 -3.29 -14.76
C VAL A 84 -17.06 -2.95 -13.33
N PHE A 85 -17.65 -3.60 -12.32
CA PHE A 85 -17.27 -3.41 -10.92
C PHE A 85 -15.81 -3.79 -10.66
N ILE A 86 -15.36 -4.91 -11.21
CA ILE A 86 -13.96 -5.34 -11.15
C ILE A 86 -13.07 -4.28 -11.80
N ALA A 87 -13.40 -3.82 -13.01
CA ALA A 87 -12.61 -2.81 -13.71
C ALA A 87 -12.47 -1.51 -12.90
N VAL A 88 -13.57 -1.00 -12.32
CA VAL A 88 -13.55 0.18 -11.45
C VAL A 88 -12.67 -0.05 -10.22
N THR A 89 -12.77 -1.22 -9.59
CA THR A 89 -11.95 -1.58 -8.42
C THR A 89 -10.46 -1.62 -8.78
N PHE A 90 -10.09 -2.18 -9.94
CA PHE A 90 -8.71 -2.21 -10.41
C PHE A 90 -8.16 -0.81 -10.70
N VAL A 91 -8.98 0.09 -11.26
CA VAL A 91 -8.60 1.50 -11.47
C VAL A 91 -8.39 2.20 -10.11
N ALA A 92 -9.30 2.01 -9.16
CA ALA A 92 -9.18 2.58 -7.81
C ALA A 92 -7.92 2.05 -7.09
N LYS A 93 -7.63 0.76 -7.20
CA LYS A 93 -6.39 0.15 -6.70
C LYS A 93 -5.16 0.79 -7.35
N GLY A 94 -5.18 1.00 -8.66
CA GLY A 94 -4.12 1.68 -9.40
C GLY A 94 -3.87 3.09 -8.89
N ALA A 95 -4.94 3.87 -8.67
CA ALA A 95 -4.85 5.21 -8.11
C ALA A 95 -4.26 5.22 -6.69
N LEU A 96 -4.66 4.28 -5.83
CA LEU A 96 -4.10 4.12 -4.48
C LEU A 96 -2.59 3.80 -4.53
N GLN A 97 -2.18 2.86 -5.38
CA GLN A 97 -0.78 2.49 -5.55
C GLN A 97 0.06 3.67 -6.08
N PHE A 98 -0.49 4.44 -7.02
CA PHE A 98 0.16 5.63 -7.55
C PHE A 98 0.31 6.71 -6.46
N ALA A 99 -0.74 6.99 -5.70
CA ALA A 99 -0.70 7.95 -4.59
C ALA A 99 0.33 7.56 -3.53
N LYS A 100 0.37 6.27 -3.15
CA LYS A 100 1.38 5.72 -2.23
C LYS A 100 2.80 5.95 -2.78
N GLY A 101 3.04 5.57 -4.03
CA GLY A 101 4.36 5.70 -4.68
C GLY A 101 4.82 7.15 -4.78
N GLY A 102 3.95 8.05 -5.23
CA GLY A 102 4.24 9.48 -5.34
C GLY A 102 4.58 10.10 -3.97
N TYR A 103 3.79 9.78 -2.94
CA TYR A 103 4.02 10.31 -1.61
C TYR A 103 5.28 9.73 -0.95
N GLN A 104 5.57 8.45 -1.17
CA GLN A 104 6.80 7.81 -0.73
C GLN A 104 8.04 8.44 -1.38
N GLY A 105 8.02 8.66 -2.70
CA GLY A 105 9.11 9.32 -3.41
C GLY A 105 9.35 10.75 -2.95
N TYR A 106 8.28 11.52 -2.75
CA TYR A 106 8.37 12.89 -2.20
C TYR A 106 9.07 12.92 -0.83
N LEU A 107 8.69 12.03 0.07
CA LEU A 107 9.27 11.97 1.41
C LEU A 107 10.72 11.48 1.41
N GLN A 108 11.07 10.51 0.56
CA GLN A 108 12.46 10.09 0.39
C GLN A 108 13.34 11.22 -0.16
N ALA A 109 12.86 11.98 -1.15
CA ALA A 109 13.60 13.11 -1.70
C ALA A 109 13.83 14.21 -0.66
N GLN A 110 12.80 14.52 0.14
CA GLN A 110 12.92 15.49 1.24
C GLN A 110 13.94 15.03 2.29
N LEU A 111 13.86 13.78 2.73
CA LEU A 111 14.78 13.22 3.72
C LEU A 111 16.22 13.22 3.21
N LEU A 112 16.42 12.81 1.95
CA LEU A 112 17.74 12.78 1.33
C LEU A 112 18.35 14.19 1.24
N ARG A 113 17.54 15.19 0.88
CA ARG A 113 17.97 16.58 0.83
C ARG A 113 18.43 17.06 2.21
N GLU A 114 17.62 16.83 3.25
CA GLU A 114 17.92 17.28 4.60
C GLU A 114 19.17 16.61 5.19
N LEU A 115 19.33 15.30 4.96
CA LEU A 115 20.52 14.56 5.37
C LEU A 115 21.78 15.04 4.66
N LYS A 116 21.71 15.26 3.35
CA LYS A 116 22.86 15.77 2.57
C LYS A 116 23.26 17.17 3.04
N THR A 117 22.31 18.08 3.24
CA THR A 117 22.62 19.43 3.73
C THR A 117 23.31 19.38 5.09
N LYS A 118 22.77 18.61 6.05
CA LYS A 118 23.40 18.45 7.39
C LYS A 118 24.78 17.83 7.32
N LEU A 119 25.00 16.89 6.40
CA LEU A 119 26.30 16.28 6.18
C LEU A 119 27.31 17.32 5.70
N PHE A 120 26.97 18.11 4.68
CA PHE A 120 27.85 19.17 4.16
C PHE A 120 28.13 20.23 5.22
N ASP A 121 27.13 20.70 5.95
CA ASP A 121 27.31 21.67 7.03
C ASP A 121 28.27 21.14 8.10
N ALA A 122 28.15 19.87 8.49
CA ALA A 122 29.04 19.22 9.44
C ALA A 122 30.48 19.09 8.91
N TYR A 123 30.65 18.78 7.62
CA TYR A 123 31.97 18.73 6.98
C TYR A 123 32.64 20.11 6.88
N THR A 124 31.88 21.16 6.58
CA THR A 124 32.41 22.53 6.47
C THR A 124 32.79 23.11 7.85
N GLY A 125 32.12 22.68 8.92
CA GLY A 125 32.45 23.07 10.29
C GLY A 125 33.58 22.27 10.96
N MET A 126 34.14 21.26 10.29
CA MET A 126 35.19 20.42 10.87
C MET A 126 36.55 21.12 10.85
N ASP A 127 37.19 21.21 12.02
CA ASP A 127 38.50 21.82 12.18
C ASP A 127 39.58 20.97 11.48
N TYR A 128 40.42 21.61 10.65
CA TYR A 128 41.37 20.95 9.75
C TYR A 128 42.34 20.02 10.50
N ARG A 129 42.57 20.29 11.79
CA ARG A 129 43.39 19.48 12.72
C ARG A 129 42.92 18.02 12.87
N TYR A 130 41.65 17.72 12.60
CA TYR A 130 41.12 16.35 12.63
C TYR A 130 41.55 15.52 11.41
N TYR A 131 41.94 16.15 10.30
CA TYR A 131 42.40 15.47 9.08
C TYR A 131 43.89 15.14 9.06
N ILE A 132 44.69 15.77 9.93
CA ILE A 132 46.15 15.69 9.92
C ILE A 132 46.71 14.75 11.00
N ARG A 133 45.84 14.07 11.75
CA ARG A 133 46.19 13.11 12.80
C ARG A 133 45.76 11.71 12.40
#